data_AF-A0A1F2XSN9-F1
#
_entry.id   AF-A0A1F2XSN9-F1
#
_cell.length_a   1.000
_cell.length_b   1.000
_cell.length_c   1.000
_cell.angle_alpha   90.00
_cell.angle_beta   90.00
_cell.angle_gamma   90.00
#
_symmetry.space_group_name_H-M   'P 1'
#
loop_
_entity.id
_entity.type
_entity.pdbx_description
1 polymer ?
#
loop_
_entity_poly.entity_id
_entity_poly.type
_entity_poly.pdbx_seq_one_letter_code
_entity_poly.pdbx_strand_id
1 'polypeptide(L)'
;MAMANGKKSSAGKGGKSRKARAPRIYLTDEQQRLIISALEAGGSLDAAARAAGISPRTLRELRQRAHGDHPKRSALPQLKPFFHDVDQAIGRRLLTNEIWLSQNDPKYALKYLRASLAAEGEDEEPVRLPTAEELQQELDVLISSGAFRSPRCQEDCACDYHRDERRSS
;
A
#
# COMPACT_ATOMS: atom_id res chain seq x y z
N MET A 1 -40.98 3.22 81.28
CA MET A 1 -39.77 2.74 80.57
C MET A 1 -40.08 2.80 79.08
N ALA A 2 -39.39 3.69 78.37
CA ALA A 2 -39.76 4.19 77.05
C ALA A 2 -39.11 3.41 75.89
N MET A 3 -39.79 3.49 74.76
CA MET A 3 -39.68 2.68 73.54
C MET A 3 -38.40 2.90 72.73
N ALA A 4 -38.03 1.86 71.98
CA ALA A 4 -36.98 1.83 70.98
C ALA A 4 -37.21 2.87 69.86
N ASN A 5 -36.17 3.64 69.52
CA ASN A 5 -36.21 4.60 68.41
C ASN A 5 -35.33 4.12 67.24
N GLY A 6 -35.91 4.22 66.04
CA GLY A 6 -35.51 3.50 64.84
C GLY A 6 -34.35 4.12 64.06
N LYS A 7 -33.51 3.23 63.53
CA LYS A 7 -32.55 3.48 62.45
C LYS A 7 -33.30 3.82 61.15
N LYS A 8 -33.16 5.05 60.66
CA LYS A 8 -33.54 5.42 59.30
C LYS A 8 -32.29 5.49 58.44
N SER A 9 -32.09 4.45 57.64
CA SER A 9 -31.12 4.37 56.55
C SER A 9 -31.55 5.32 55.43
N SER A 10 -30.81 6.40 55.21
CA SER A 10 -31.03 7.27 54.04
C SER A 10 -30.53 6.56 52.79
N ALA A 11 -31.47 6.08 51.98
CA ALA A 11 -31.24 5.55 50.64
C ALA A 11 -30.55 6.59 49.76
N GLY A 12 -29.26 6.40 49.50
CA GLY A 12 -28.50 7.15 48.51
C GLY A 12 -29.12 6.92 47.13
N LYS A 13 -29.64 8.00 46.53
CA LYS A 13 -30.14 8.03 45.15
C LYS A 13 -29.04 7.51 44.21
N GLY A 14 -29.25 6.31 43.66
CA GLY A 14 -28.42 5.76 42.60
C GLY A 14 -28.44 6.69 41.39
N GLY A 15 -27.35 7.43 41.20
CA GLY A 15 -27.09 8.15 39.96
C GLY A 15 -27.07 7.12 38.82
N LYS A 16 -28.05 7.21 37.91
CA LYS A 16 -28.01 6.48 36.64
C LYS A 16 -26.71 6.85 35.95
N SER A 17 -25.73 5.94 35.99
CA SER A 17 -24.53 6.07 35.19
C SER A 17 -24.99 6.17 33.74
N ARG A 18 -24.76 7.33 33.12
CA ARG A 18 -24.82 7.45 31.67
C ARG A 18 -23.81 6.43 31.17
N LYS A 19 -24.27 5.27 30.71
CA LYS A 19 -23.43 4.29 30.01
C LYS A 19 -22.75 5.08 28.89
N ALA A 20 -21.48 5.42 29.10
CA ALA A 20 -20.67 6.05 28.08
C ALA A 20 -20.74 5.12 26.87
N ARG A 21 -21.25 5.63 25.74
CA ARG A 21 -21.19 4.89 24.47
C ARG A 21 -19.72 4.53 24.27
N ALA A 22 -19.43 3.24 24.17
CA ALA A 22 -18.10 2.77 23.79
C ALA A 22 -17.67 3.53 22.53
N PRO A 23 -16.41 4.00 22.45
CA PRO A 23 -15.95 4.74 21.29
C PRO A 23 -16.19 3.90 20.03
N ARG A 24 -16.89 4.47 19.05
CA ARG A 24 -17.14 3.85 17.74
C ARG A 24 -15.82 3.82 16.97
N ILE A 25 -14.95 2.87 17.29
CA ILE A 25 -13.68 2.60 16.59
C ILE A 25 -13.92 1.47 15.57
N TYR A 26 -15.01 1.57 14.79
CA TYR A 26 -15.36 0.54 13.81
C TYR A 26 -15.60 1.21 12.47
N LEU A 27 -14.92 0.69 11.44
CA LEU A 27 -15.25 0.98 10.05
C LEU A 27 -16.68 0.48 9.82
N THR A 28 -17.51 1.34 9.23
CA THR A 28 -18.83 0.92 8.78
C THR A 28 -18.70 -0.10 7.64
N ASP A 29 -19.70 -0.95 7.45
CA ASP A 29 -19.70 -1.94 6.36
C ASP A 29 -19.59 -1.26 4.98
N GLU A 30 -20.09 -0.03 4.85
CA GLU A 30 -19.96 0.80 3.66
C GLU A 30 -18.50 1.23 3.45
N GLN A 31 -17.82 1.70 4.49
CA GLN A 31 -16.40 2.03 4.41
C GLN A 31 -15.53 0.82 4.07
N GLN A 32 -15.83 -0.34 4.65
CA GLN A 32 -15.11 -1.58 4.35
C GLN A 32 -15.27 -1.97 2.88
N ARG A 33 -16.51 -1.98 2.37
CA ARG A 33 -16.80 -2.25 0.96
C ARG A 33 -16.10 -1.26 0.04
N LEU A 34 -16.14 0.02 0.37
CA LEU A 34 -15.53 1.06 -0.47
C LEU A 34 -14.00 0.91 -0.51
N ILE A 35 -13.35 0.59 0.61
CA ILE A 35 -11.91 0.30 0.64
C ILE A 35 -11.56 -0.88 -0.27
N ILE A 36 -12.27 -2.00 -0.15
CA ILE A 36 -12.03 -3.20 -0.97
C ILE A 36 -12.21 -2.86 -2.46
N SER A 37 -13.33 -2.24 -2.82
CA SER A 37 -13.61 -1.89 -4.23
C SER A 37 -12.56 -0.94 -4.82
N ALA A 38 -12.08 0.04 -4.05
CA ALA A 38 -11.03 0.96 -4.49
C ALA A 38 -9.69 0.25 -4.70
N LEU A 39 -9.37 -0.76 -3.88
CA LEU A 39 -8.16 -1.57 -4.04
C LEU A 39 -8.25 -2.48 -5.27
N GLU A 40 -9.39 -3.15 -5.48
CA GLU A 40 -9.63 -3.99 -6.65
C GLU A 40 -9.56 -3.17 -7.95
N ALA A 41 -10.00 -1.91 -7.91
CA ALA A 41 -9.89 -0.96 -9.03
C ALA A 41 -8.46 -0.43 -9.28
N GLY A 42 -7.45 -0.90 -8.52
CA GLY A 42 -6.06 -0.47 -8.70
C GLY A 42 -5.59 0.65 -7.77
N GLY A 43 -6.45 1.13 -6.87
CA GLY A 43 -6.10 2.14 -5.87
C GLY A 43 -5.03 1.67 -4.89
N SER A 44 -4.28 2.62 -4.32
CA SER A 44 -3.40 2.34 -3.19
C SER A 44 -4.19 2.27 -1.88
N LEU A 45 -3.63 1.63 -0.86
CA LEU A 45 -4.27 1.57 0.47
C LEU A 45 -4.55 2.97 1.04
N ASP A 46 -3.64 3.92 0.83
CA ASP A 46 -3.80 5.30 1.26
C ASP A 46 -4.91 6.02 0.47
N ALA A 47 -5.06 5.76 -0.84
CA ALA A 47 -6.15 6.31 -1.65
C ALA A 47 -7.50 5.70 -1.28
N ALA A 48 -7.56 4.37 -1.07
CA ALA A 48 -8.74 3.65 -0.63
C ALA A 48 -9.24 4.14 0.74
N ALA A 49 -8.31 4.40 1.68
CA ALA A 49 -8.62 5.02 2.96
C ALA A 49 -9.30 6.39 2.78
N ARG A 50 -8.70 7.28 1.96
CA ARG A 50 -9.24 8.62 1.71
C ARG A 50 -10.62 8.56 1.05
N ALA A 51 -10.81 7.65 0.09
CA ALA A 51 -12.08 7.45 -0.58
C ALA A 51 -13.19 7.03 0.40
N ALA A 52 -12.85 6.25 1.43
CA ALA A 52 -13.77 5.85 2.50
C ALA A 52 -13.91 6.89 3.65
N GLY A 53 -13.36 8.10 3.47
CA GLY A 53 -13.47 9.17 4.45
C GLY A 53 -12.67 8.92 5.73
N ILE A 54 -11.65 8.07 5.69
CA ILE A 54 -10.77 7.78 6.84
C ILE A 54 -9.33 8.22 6.55
N SER A 55 -8.61 8.61 7.59
CA SER A 55 -7.20 8.95 7.42
C SER A 55 -6.38 7.69 7.09
N PRO A 56 -5.40 7.76 6.17
CA PRO A 56 -4.54 6.62 5.86
C PRO A 56 -3.80 6.08 7.10
N ARG A 57 -3.38 6.99 7.98
CA ARG A 57 -2.75 6.64 9.26
C ARG A 57 -3.69 5.80 10.13
N THR A 58 -4.97 6.15 10.19
CA THR A 58 -5.98 5.39 10.94
C THR A 58 -6.14 4.00 10.35
N LEU A 59 -6.23 3.86 9.02
CA LEU A 59 -6.35 2.53 8.40
C LEU A 59 -5.13 1.65 8.69
N ARG A 60 -3.91 2.22 8.63
CA ARG A 60 -2.67 1.51 8.99
C ARG A 60 -2.64 1.10 10.46
N GLU A 61 -3.03 1.98 11.38
CA GLU A 61 -3.13 1.65 12.80
C GLU A 61 -4.14 0.52 13.04
N LEU A 62 -5.30 0.57 12.38
CA LEU A 62 -6.30 -0.49 12.47
C LEU A 62 -5.77 -1.82 11.93
N ARG A 63 -5.00 -1.81 10.84
CA ARG A 63 -4.34 -3.01 10.28
C ARG A 63 -3.36 -3.61 11.29
N GLN A 64 -2.45 -2.80 11.83
CA GLN A 64 -1.49 -3.25 12.85
C GLN A 64 -2.21 -3.83 14.09
N ARG A 65 -3.29 -3.20 14.53
CA ARG A 65 -4.08 -3.71 15.66
C ARG A 65 -4.83 -4.99 15.31
N ALA A 66 -5.27 -5.18 14.07
CA ALA A 66 -5.92 -6.42 13.63
C ALA A 66 -4.95 -7.61 13.60
N HIS A 67 -3.68 -7.37 13.23
CA HIS A 67 -2.64 -8.39 13.26
C HIS A 67 -2.01 -8.61 14.64
N GLY A 68 -2.16 -7.64 15.56
CA GLY A 68 -1.57 -7.69 16.90
C GLY A 68 -0.18 -7.07 16.99
N ASP A 69 0.30 -6.41 15.92
CA ASP A 69 1.64 -5.85 15.81
C ASP A 69 1.76 -4.44 16.43
N HIS A 70 0.66 -3.85 16.88
CA HIS A 70 0.68 -2.47 17.38
C HIS A 70 1.32 -2.39 18.78
N PRO A 71 2.39 -1.58 18.99
CA PRO A 71 3.20 -1.65 20.21
C PRO A 71 2.50 -1.15 21.48
N LYS A 72 1.52 -0.25 21.37
CA LYS A 72 0.90 0.46 22.51
C LYS A 72 -0.62 0.34 22.63
N ARG A 73 -1.29 -0.29 21.67
CA ARG A 73 -2.76 -0.31 21.58
C ARG A 73 -3.23 -1.75 21.62
N SER A 74 -4.38 -1.99 22.24
CA SER A 74 -4.97 -3.32 22.27
C SER A 74 -5.28 -3.85 20.86
N ALA A 75 -5.07 -5.15 20.69
CA ALA A 75 -5.43 -5.86 19.46
C ALA A 75 -6.94 -5.74 19.17
N LEU A 76 -7.28 -5.76 17.89
CA LEU A 76 -8.64 -5.73 17.35
C LEU A 76 -8.89 -6.99 16.50
N PRO A 77 -8.98 -8.18 17.11
CA PRO A 77 -9.14 -9.44 16.38
C PRO A 77 -10.41 -9.48 15.51
N GLN A 78 -11.43 -8.71 15.85
CA GLN A 78 -12.66 -8.56 15.07
C GLN A 78 -12.45 -7.93 13.69
N LEU A 79 -11.33 -7.21 13.47
CA LEU A 79 -10.98 -6.64 12.16
C LEU A 79 -10.11 -7.58 11.32
N LYS A 80 -9.66 -8.71 11.87
CA LYS A 80 -8.84 -9.68 11.15
C LYS A 80 -9.50 -10.20 9.87
N PRO A 81 -10.80 -10.55 9.84
CA PRO A 81 -11.47 -10.95 8.60
C PRO A 81 -11.45 -9.85 7.54
N PHE A 82 -11.76 -8.61 7.93
CA PHE A 82 -11.73 -7.46 7.02
C PHE A 82 -10.34 -7.24 6.41
N PHE A 83 -9.27 -7.30 7.20
CA PHE A 83 -7.92 -7.12 6.66
C PHE A 83 -7.43 -8.33 5.85
N HIS A 84 -7.94 -9.53 6.13
CA HIS A 84 -7.75 -10.66 5.23
C HIS A 84 -8.38 -10.40 3.85
N ASP A 85 -9.60 -9.85 3.80
CA ASP A 85 -10.26 -9.48 2.54
C ASP A 85 -9.51 -8.36 1.81
N VAL A 86 -8.93 -7.39 2.54
CA VAL A 86 -8.06 -6.36 1.98
C VAL A 86 -6.82 -6.97 1.33
N ASP A 87 -6.16 -7.93 2.00
CA ASP A 87 -4.99 -8.62 1.45
C ASP A 87 -5.37 -9.43 0.20
N GLN A 88 -6.53 -10.11 0.21
CA GLN A 88 -7.06 -10.79 -0.97
C GLN A 88 -7.34 -9.81 -2.13
N ALA A 89 -7.94 -8.66 -1.85
CA ALA A 89 -8.22 -7.63 -2.86
C ALA A 89 -6.94 -7.11 -3.52
N ILE A 90 -5.88 -6.89 -2.73
CA ILE A 90 -4.56 -6.52 -3.24
C ILE A 90 -4.00 -7.65 -4.11
N GLY A 91 -4.09 -8.91 -3.66
CA GLY A 91 -3.64 -10.07 -4.44
C GLY A 91 -4.37 -10.19 -5.78
N ARG A 92 -5.70 -10.05 -5.80
CA ARG A 92 -6.50 -10.06 -7.03
C ARG A 92 -6.09 -8.95 -7.99
N ARG A 93 -5.93 -7.72 -7.47
CA ARG A 93 -5.45 -6.58 -8.27
C ARG A 93 -4.09 -6.87 -8.89
N LEU A 94 -3.12 -7.40 -8.13
CA LEU A 94 -1.80 -7.72 -8.65
C LEU A 94 -1.87 -8.76 -9.77
N LEU A 95 -2.66 -9.81 -9.59
CA LEU A 95 -2.91 -10.81 -10.62
C LEU A 95 -3.56 -10.21 -11.87
N THR A 96 -4.57 -9.34 -11.73
CA THR A 96 -5.20 -8.65 -12.87
C THR A 96 -4.18 -7.78 -13.62
N ASN A 97 -3.32 -7.06 -12.89
CA ASN A 97 -2.27 -6.26 -13.49
C ASN A 97 -1.24 -7.11 -14.22
N GLU A 98 -0.88 -8.27 -13.68
CA GLU A 98 0.02 -9.22 -14.31
C GLU A 98 -0.56 -9.77 -15.62
N ILE A 99 -1.83 -10.19 -15.60
CA ILE A 99 -2.54 -10.64 -16.80
C ILE A 99 -2.54 -9.54 -17.86
N TRP A 100 -2.92 -8.32 -17.48
CA TRP A 100 -2.95 -7.18 -18.39
C TRP A 100 -1.56 -6.89 -18.97
N LEU A 101 -0.52 -6.89 -18.14
CA LEU A 101 0.86 -6.65 -18.55
C LEU A 101 1.34 -7.73 -19.52
N SER A 102 1.03 -9.00 -19.25
CA SER A 102 1.40 -10.11 -20.14
C SER A 102 0.75 -10.02 -21.53
N GLN A 103 -0.45 -9.44 -21.60
CA GLN A 103 -1.18 -9.25 -22.86
C GLN A 103 -0.72 -8.01 -23.64
N ASN A 104 -0.43 -6.91 -22.96
CA ASN A 104 -0.18 -5.61 -23.60
C ASN A 104 1.31 -5.29 -23.76
N ASP A 105 2.17 -5.81 -22.88
CA ASP A 105 3.63 -5.66 -22.96
C ASP A 105 4.34 -6.96 -22.53
N PRO A 106 4.32 -8.00 -23.39
CA PRO A 106 4.88 -9.30 -23.07
C PRO A 106 6.41 -9.25 -22.84
N LYS A 107 7.12 -8.28 -23.44
CA LYS A 107 8.57 -8.12 -23.20
C LYS A 107 8.84 -7.67 -21.77
N TYR A 108 8.05 -6.70 -21.29
CA TYR A 108 8.15 -6.25 -19.91
C TYR A 108 7.65 -7.33 -18.93
N ALA A 109 6.54 -8.02 -19.24
CA ALA A 109 6.05 -9.13 -18.43
C ALA A 109 7.11 -10.24 -18.26
N LEU A 110 7.78 -10.67 -19.34
CA LEU A 110 8.85 -11.66 -19.26
C LEU A 110 10.03 -11.22 -18.39
N LYS A 111 10.40 -9.94 -18.40
CA LYS A 111 11.49 -9.42 -17.56
C LYS A 111 11.15 -9.51 -16.07
N TYR A 112 9.93 -9.14 -15.69
CA TYR A 112 9.52 -9.08 -14.28
C TYR A 112 9.01 -10.42 -13.73
N LEU A 113 8.35 -11.23 -14.56
CA LEU A 113 7.88 -12.56 -14.15
C LEU A 113 8.99 -13.59 -14.01
N ARG A 114 10.08 -13.45 -14.76
CA ARG A 114 11.28 -14.29 -14.54
C ARG A 114 11.84 -14.09 -13.15
N ALA A 115 11.87 -12.85 -12.67
CA ALA A 115 12.38 -12.53 -11.33
C ALA A 115 11.48 -13.07 -10.21
N SER A 116 10.16 -13.12 -10.42
CA SER A 116 9.23 -13.70 -9.42
C SER A 116 9.21 -15.23 -9.43
N LEU A 117 9.41 -15.87 -10.59
CA LEU A 117 9.50 -17.34 -10.70
C LEU A 117 10.86 -17.89 -10.22
N ALA A 118 11.93 -17.12 -10.38
CA ALA A 118 13.25 -17.51 -9.91
C ALA A 118 13.38 -17.42 -8.37
N ALA A 119 12.57 -16.57 -7.72
CA ALA A 119 12.52 -16.44 -6.26
C ALA A 119 11.93 -17.65 -5.51
N GLU A 120 11.31 -18.62 -6.20
CA GLU A 120 10.87 -19.90 -5.60
C GLU A 120 11.88 -21.05 -5.75
N GLY A 121 13.02 -20.79 -6.41
CA GLY A 121 14.17 -21.69 -6.42
C GLY A 121 15.14 -21.33 -5.29
N GLU A 122 15.44 -22.29 -4.41
CA GLU A 122 16.55 -22.18 -3.47
C GLU A 122 17.85 -21.78 -4.20
N ASP A 123 18.59 -20.84 -3.60
CA ASP A 123 19.87 -20.28 -4.05
C ASP A 123 19.86 -19.36 -5.30
N GLU A 124 19.43 -18.11 -5.13
CA GLU A 124 19.83 -17.03 -6.06
C GLU A 124 20.60 -15.92 -5.34
N GLU A 125 21.87 -15.80 -5.74
CA GLU A 125 22.74 -14.65 -5.50
C GLU A 125 21.98 -13.37 -5.91
N PRO A 126 21.96 -12.33 -5.07
CA PRO A 126 21.14 -11.15 -5.30
C PRO A 126 21.44 -10.58 -6.69
N VAL A 127 20.39 -10.32 -7.48
CA VAL A 127 20.52 -9.68 -8.80
C VAL A 127 21.34 -8.41 -8.65
N ARG A 128 22.62 -8.50 -8.99
CA ARG A 128 23.55 -7.37 -8.94
C ARG A 128 23.14 -6.42 -10.04
N LEU A 129 22.69 -5.23 -9.66
CA LEU A 129 22.57 -4.14 -10.61
C LEU A 129 23.97 -3.82 -11.15
N PRO A 130 24.15 -3.70 -12.47
CA PRO A 130 25.44 -3.30 -13.01
C PRO A 130 25.82 -1.95 -12.43
N THR A 131 27.09 -1.82 -12.06
CA THR A 131 27.66 -0.54 -11.66
C THR A 131 27.58 0.45 -12.82
N ALA A 132 27.69 1.76 -12.54
CA ALA A 132 27.65 2.78 -13.58
C ALA A 132 28.72 2.53 -14.68
N GLU A 133 29.87 1.99 -14.30
CA GLU A 133 30.97 1.65 -15.20
C GLU A 133 30.63 0.44 -16.09
N GLU A 134 30.05 -0.62 -15.51
CA GLU A 134 29.61 -1.81 -16.25
C GLU A 134 28.49 -1.45 -17.25
N LEU A 135 27.54 -0.61 -16.83
CA LEU A 135 26.47 -0.12 -17.70
C LEU A 135 27.02 0.74 -18.86
N GLN A 136 28.03 1.58 -18.58
CA GLN A 136 28.68 2.40 -19.61
C GLN A 136 29.40 1.54 -20.65
N GLN A 137 30.10 0.49 -20.23
CA GLN A 137 30.77 -0.45 -21.14
C GLN A 137 29.78 -1.17 -22.05
N GLU A 138 28.64 -1.61 -21.53
CA GLU A 138 27.59 -2.22 -22.34
C GLU A 138 27.02 -1.25 -23.38
N LEU A 139 26.79 0.02 -22.99
CA LEU A 139 26.33 1.06 -23.91
C LEU A 139 27.36 1.31 -25.02
N ASP A 140 28.65 1.34 -24.71
CA ASP A 140 29.72 1.55 -25.70
C ASP A 140 29.79 0.40 -26.72
N VAL A 141 29.57 -0.85 -26.29
CA VAL A 141 29.47 -2.02 -27.19
C VAL A 141 28.25 -1.91 -28.10
N LEU A 142 27.11 -1.47 -27.56
CA LEU A 142 25.89 -1.31 -28.35
C LEU A 142 25.98 -0.15 -29.35
N ILE A 143 26.65 0.94 -28.98
CA ILE A 143 26.92 2.08 -29.86
C ILE A 143 27.90 1.67 -30.98
N SER A 144 29.01 1.02 -30.64
CA SER A 144 30.05 0.62 -31.60
C SER A 144 29.58 -0.48 -32.57
N SER A 145 28.72 -1.39 -32.13
CA SER A 145 28.06 -2.38 -32.99
C SER A 145 26.95 -1.80 -33.87
N GLY A 146 26.55 -0.54 -33.63
CA GLY A 146 25.46 0.13 -34.33
C GLY A 146 24.06 -0.40 -33.98
N ALA A 147 23.97 -1.28 -32.98
CA ALA A 147 22.73 -1.82 -32.42
C ALA A 147 21.96 -0.76 -31.63
N PHE A 148 22.68 0.18 -31.00
CA PHE A 148 22.11 1.36 -30.40
C PHE A 148 22.30 2.56 -31.32
N ARG A 149 21.20 3.01 -31.91
CA ARG A 149 21.16 4.28 -32.66
C ARG A 149 20.46 5.30 -31.78
N SER A 150 21.20 6.34 -31.38
CA SER A 150 20.58 7.52 -30.79
C SER A 150 19.47 8.00 -31.73
N PRO A 151 18.28 8.38 -31.20
CA PRO A 151 17.25 8.99 -32.02
C PRO A 151 17.87 10.15 -32.80
N ARG A 152 17.82 10.09 -34.13
CA ARG A 152 18.25 11.23 -34.95
C ARG A 152 17.34 12.38 -34.59
N CYS A 153 17.90 13.36 -33.90
CA CYS A 153 17.23 14.62 -33.69
C CYS A 153 17.03 15.28 -35.05
N GLN A 154 15.81 15.73 -35.32
CA GLN A 154 15.52 16.55 -36.50
C GLN A 154 16.16 17.94 -36.32
N GLU A 155 16.31 18.70 -37.41
CA GLU A 155 17.00 20.01 -37.44
C GLU A 155 16.45 21.01 -36.40
N ASP A 156 15.20 20.83 -35.94
CA ASP A 156 14.52 21.66 -34.94
C ASP A 156 14.31 20.99 -33.57
N CYS A 157 15.09 19.96 -33.23
CA CYS A 157 14.93 19.24 -31.96
C CYS A 157 15.27 20.14 -30.75
N ALA A 158 14.31 20.33 -29.85
CA ALA A 158 14.42 21.14 -28.64
C ALA A 158 15.01 20.38 -27.43
N CYS A 159 15.75 19.29 -27.64
CA CYS A 159 16.37 18.56 -26.53
C CYS A 159 17.55 19.36 -25.94
N ASP A 160 17.83 19.13 -24.65
CA ASP A 160 18.86 19.88 -23.92
C ASP A 160 20.25 19.74 -24.55
N TYR A 161 20.53 18.62 -25.24
CA TYR A 161 21.78 18.38 -25.96
C TYR A 161 22.05 19.43 -27.07
N HIS A 162 21.05 19.79 -27.88
CA HIS A 162 21.20 20.84 -28.91
C HIS A 162 21.06 22.26 -28.35
N ARG A 163 20.50 22.40 -27.15
CA ARG A 163 20.32 23.70 -26.50
C ARG A 163 21.65 24.26 -25.98
N ASP A 164 22.55 23.39 -25.55
CA ASP A 164 23.87 23.78 -25.03
C ASP A 164 24.88 24.11 -26.14
N GLU A 165 24.82 23.45 -27.30
CA GLU A 165 25.66 23.79 -28.46
C GLU A 165 25.35 25.20 -29.00
N ARG A 166 24.06 25.58 -29.07
CA ARG A 166 23.65 26.92 -29.54
C ARG A 166 24.04 28.07 -28.61
N ARG A 167 24.33 27.78 -27.34
CA ARG A 167 24.78 28.79 -26.35
C ARG A 167 26.30 28.99 -26.35
N SER A 168 27.03 28.09 -26.98
CA SER A 168 28.49 28.05 -26.98
C SER A 168 29.10 28.66 -28.26
N SER A 169 28.26 29.14 -29.18
CA SER A 169 28.66 29.78 -30.45
C SER A 169 28.47 31.29 -30.43
#